data_AF-A0A8S2GJ57-F1
#
_entry.id   AF-A0A8S2GJ57-F1
#
_cell.length_a   1.000
_cell.length_b   1.000
_cell.length_c   1.000
_cell.angle_alpha   90.00
_cell.angle_beta   90.00
_cell.angle_gamma   90.00
#
_symmetry.space_group_name_H-M   'P 1'
#
loop_
_entity.id
_entity.type
_entity.pdbx_description
1 polymer ?
#
loop_
_entity_poly.entity_id
_entity_poly.type
_entity_poly.pdbx_seq_one_letter_code
_entity_poly.pdbx_strand_id
1 'polypeptide(L)'
;QNIPESTTCHTYGFGSDHKVSVLSQIAEIGSGTFTYIDELKSVGDSFSHTLGSLFSCIAQNIEVKIELKDDYTIANVHSTFAHSTVPNSTVTIKIHDLNEDEKRNLVFEIHVPAVDGKDEQECCQISTASVKYIDPSSQQMFSSESTAITLVRSKAITDLKLLEVNYDLDVQRNRVDAAKGMKVAVVFAQQRDMNQAKAVLQAIIKKITASISSQDNLCKSLVEDLNKSIEKFEHDEQQFTCYMTNMSMQHHSERGTYTTPHFTSSDGYTTQSNRVQRSNFVYFSDQP
;
A
#
# COMPACT_ATOMS: atom_id res chain seq x y z
N GLN A 1 -3.87 11.69 -22.73
CA GLN A 1 -5.27 11.21 -22.77
C GLN A 1 -5.55 10.60 -21.41
N ASN A 2 -6.63 11.00 -20.75
CA ASN A 2 -6.97 10.49 -19.42
C ASN A 2 -7.60 9.11 -19.58
N ILE A 3 -7.18 8.15 -18.76
CA ILE A 3 -7.85 6.86 -18.60
C ILE A 3 -9.23 7.16 -17.98
N PRO A 4 -10.35 6.62 -18.51
CA PRO A 4 -11.67 6.83 -17.92
C PRO A 4 -11.70 6.40 -16.45
N GLU A 5 -12.42 7.11 -15.58
CA GLU A 5 -12.51 6.78 -14.14
C GLU A 5 -13.03 5.35 -13.88
N SER A 6 -13.78 4.78 -14.83
CA SER A 6 -14.31 3.41 -14.77
C SER A 6 -13.36 2.34 -15.32
N THR A 7 -12.08 2.65 -15.54
CA THR A 7 -11.12 1.74 -16.18
C THR A 7 -9.86 1.61 -15.35
N THR A 8 -9.54 0.37 -14.98
CA THR A 8 -8.30 0.02 -14.31
C THR A 8 -7.23 -0.35 -15.35
N CYS A 9 -5.99 0.17 -15.20
CA CYS A 9 -4.89 -0.14 -16.12
C CYS A 9 -3.75 -0.84 -15.39
N HIS A 10 -3.49 -2.10 -15.76
CA HIS A 10 -2.33 -2.87 -15.31
C HIS A 10 -1.26 -2.87 -16.39
N THR A 11 -0.02 -2.62 -16.00
CA THR A 11 1.13 -2.59 -16.92
C THR A 11 2.13 -3.68 -16.58
N TYR A 12 2.78 -4.22 -17.62
CA TYR A 12 3.76 -5.29 -17.49
C TYR A 12 5.06 -4.86 -18.18
N GLY A 13 6.16 -4.92 -17.44
CA GLY A 13 7.50 -4.65 -17.95
C GLY A 13 8.29 -5.94 -18.03
N PHE A 14 8.56 -6.43 -19.24
CA PHE A 14 9.42 -7.60 -19.45
C PHE A 14 10.87 -7.16 -19.68
N GLY A 15 11.82 -7.79 -18.98
CA GLY A 15 13.25 -7.42 -19.06
C GLY A 15 13.54 -6.04 -18.47
N SER A 16 14.80 -5.67 -18.28
CA SER A 16 15.17 -4.40 -17.61
C SER A 16 15.29 -3.19 -18.54
N ASP A 17 15.05 -3.37 -19.85
CA ASP A 17 15.24 -2.37 -20.91
C ASP A 17 14.02 -1.45 -21.13
N HIS A 18 12.87 -1.79 -20.55
CA HIS A 18 11.67 -0.97 -20.60
C HIS A 18 11.78 0.28 -19.71
N LYS A 19 10.99 1.31 -20.02
CA LYS A 19 10.90 2.52 -19.20
C LYS A 19 9.96 2.32 -18.02
N VAL A 20 10.49 1.82 -16.91
CA VAL A 20 9.76 1.58 -15.64
C VAL A 20 8.90 2.79 -15.25
N SER A 21 9.47 4.00 -15.30
CA SER A 21 8.78 5.23 -14.91
C SER A 21 7.51 5.51 -15.72
N VAL A 22 7.47 5.10 -16.99
CA VAL A 22 6.29 5.30 -17.85
C VAL A 22 5.23 4.27 -17.49
N LEU A 23 5.60 2.98 -17.40
CA LEU A 23 4.65 1.91 -17.11
C LEU A 23 4.06 2.03 -15.69
N SER A 24 4.87 2.39 -14.71
CA SER A 24 4.43 2.59 -13.33
C SER A 24 3.47 3.77 -13.20
N GLN A 25 3.76 4.89 -13.87
CA GLN A 25 2.87 6.06 -13.87
C GLN A 25 1.55 5.79 -14.58
N ILE A 26 1.55 5.06 -15.71
CA ILE A 26 0.32 4.66 -16.39
C ILE A 26 -0.53 3.79 -15.46
N ALA A 27 0.09 2.82 -14.77
CA ALA A 27 -0.61 1.97 -13.82
C ALA A 27 -1.14 2.77 -12.62
N GLU A 28 -0.36 3.71 -12.06
CA GLU A 28 -0.78 4.56 -10.95
C GLU A 28 -1.96 5.47 -11.33
N ILE A 29 -1.92 6.12 -12.50
CA ILE A 29 -3.02 6.93 -13.03
C ILE A 29 -4.26 6.08 -13.30
N GLY A 30 -4.08 4.90 -13.88
CA GLY A 30 -5.15 3.94 -14.12
C GLY A 30 -5.50 3.09 -12.90
N SER A 31 -4.98 3.41 -11.72
CA SER A 31 -5.28 2.74 -10.45
C SER A 31 -5.12 1.21 -10.47
N GLY A 32 -4.24 0.72 -11.33
CA GLY A 32 -3.85 -0.68 -11.39
C GLY A 32 -2.45 -0.89 -10.83
N THR A 33 -1.79 -1.93 -11.31
CA THR A 33 -0.47 -2.34 -10.84
C THR A 33 0.53 -2.37 -11.98
N PHE A 34 1.78 -2.04 -11.67
CA PHE A 34 2.91 -2.36 -12.53
C PHE A 34 3.54 -3.66 -12.06
N THR A 35 3.68 -4.63 -12.98
CA THR A 35 4.33 -5.91 -12.71
C THR A 35 5.63 -5.98 -13.49
N TYR A 36 6.75 -6.14 -12.78
CA TYR A 36 8.03 -6.44 -13.40
C TYR A 36 8.17 -7.95 -13.63
N ILE A 37 8.55 -8.34 -14.84
CA ILE A 37 8.75 -9.72 -15.26
C ILE A 37 10.20 -9.85 -15.75
N ASP A 38 11.03 -10.56 -14.99
CA ASP A 38 12.44 -10.82 -15.31
C ASP A 38 12.62 -12.07 -16.19
N GLU A 39 11.79 -13.09 -16.00
CA GLU A 39 11.89 -14.38 -16.67
C GLU A 39 10.69 -14.64 -17.59
N LEU A 40 10.96 -15.09 -18.82
CA LEU A 40 9.90 -15.32 -19.83
C LEU A 40 8.84 -16.33 -19.37
N LYS A 41 9.25 -17.35 -18.61
CA LYS A 41 8.35 -18.38 -18.06
C LYS A 41 7.31 -17.81 -17.09
N SER A 42 7.58 -16.66 -16.50
CA SER A 42 6.70 -15.99 -15.52
C SER A 42 5.66 -15.07 -16.17
N VAL A 43 5.69 -14.91 -17.49
CA VAL A 43 4.73 -14.08 -18.22
C VAL A 43 3.31 -14.62 -18.06
N GLY A 44 3.09 -15.91 -18.35
CA GLY A 44 1.76 -16.53 -18.23
C GLY A 44 1.20 -16.39 -16.82
N ASP A 45 2.02 -16.71 -15.82
CA ASP A 45 1.67 -16.56 -14.41
C ASP A 45 1.27 -15.13 -14.02
N SER A 46 1.99 -14.12 -14.52
CA SER A 46 1.70 -12.71 -14.26
C SER A 46 0.35 -12.29 -14.82
N PHE A 47 0.01 -12.75 -16.02
CA PHE A 47 -1.31 -12.51 -16.61
C PHE A 47 -2.41 -13.26 -15.86
N SER A 48 -2.21 -14.54 -15.54
CA SER A 48 -3.18 -15.35 -14.79
C SER A 48 -3.44 -14.78 -13.40
N HIS A 49 -2.45 -14.18 -12.75
CA HIS A 49 -2.62 -13.47 -11.47
C HIS A 49 -3.58 -12.29 -11.59
N THR A 50 -3.42 -11.45 -12.60
CA THR A 50 -4.31 -10.29 -12.81
C THR A 50 -5.72 -10.73 -13.21
N LEU A 51 -5.85 -11.76 -14.05
CA LEU A 51 -7.15 -12.36 -14.35
C LEU A 51 -7.81 -12.92 -13.09
N GLY A 52 -7.05 -13.66 -12.26
CA GLY A 52 -7.56 -14.18 -10.99
C GLY A 52 -8.07 -13.09 -10.05
N SER A 53 -7.45 -11.91 -10.06
CA SER A 53 -7.91 -10.73 -9.33
C SER A 53 -9.25 -10.22 -9.86
N LEU A 54 -9.41 -10.15 -11.18
CA LEU A 54 -10.66 -9.70 -11.80
C LEU A 54 -11.85 -10.58 -11.41
N PHE A 55 -11.66 -11.90 -11.36
CA PHE A 55 -12.72 -12.86 -11.01
C PHE A 55 -12.95 -13.04 -9.50
N SER A 56 -12.15 -12.38 -8.66
CA SER A 56 -12.31 -12.39 -7.20
C SER A 56 -12.73 -11.03 -6.64
N CYS A 57 -13.09 -10.07 -7.49
CA CYS A 57 -13.53 -8.74 -7.07
C CYS A 57 -14.88 -8.80 -6.34
N ILE A 58 -14.94 -8.28 -5.10
CA ILE A 58 -16.15 -8.27 -4.26
C ILE A 58 -16.68 -6.86 -3.96
N ALA A 59 -15.88 -5.82 -4.23
CA ALA A 59 -16.29 -4.44 -4.06
C ALA A 59 -15.57 -3.56 -5.09
N GLN A 60 -16.31 -2.70 -5.78
CA GLN A 60 -15.81 -1.78 -6.80
C GLN A 60 -15.95 -0.34 -6.36
N ASN A 61 -15.10 0.53 -6.92
CA ASN A 61 -15.15 1.99 -6.72
C ASN A 61 -15.28 2.39 -5.23
N ILE A 62 -14.39 1.84 -4.40
CA ILE A 62 -14.36 2.06 -2.96
C ILE A 62 -13.91 3.48 -2.66
N GLU A 63 -14.71 4.18 -1.85
CA GLU A 63 -14.39 5.46 -1.27
C GLU A 63 -14.36 5.34 0.25
N VAL A 64 -13.23 5.68 0.87
CA VAL A 64 -13.11 5.82 2.31
C VAL A 64 -13.23 7.29 2.67
N LYS A 65 -14.23 7.62 3.47
CA LYS A 65 -14.49 8.97 3.94
C LYS A 65 -14.10 9.09 5.42
N ILE A 66 -13.22 10.04 5.71
CA ILE A 66 -12.81 10.44 7.05
C ILE A 66 -13.39 11.83 7.31
N GLU A 67 -14.31 11.95 8.25
CA GLU A 67 -14.92 13.24 8.63
C GLU A 67 -14.34 13.66 9.98
N LEU A 68 -13.75 14.85 10.03
CA LEU A 68 -13.15 15.42 11.24
C LEU A 68 -14.19 16.28 11.96
N LYS A 69 -14.11 16.32 13.29
CA LYS A 69 -14.80 17.36 14.04
C LYS A 69 -14.10 18.69 13.91
N ASP A 70 -14.86 19.75 14.21
CA ASP A 70 -14.33 21.11 14.33
C ASP A 70 -13.06 21.13 15.20
N ASP A 71 -12.11 21.97 14.82
CA ASP A 71 -10.76 22.12 15.41
C ASP A 71 -9.72 21.04 15.06
N TYR A 72 -10.10 19.95 14.39
CA TYR A 72 -9.14 18.93 13.92
C TYR A 72 -8.87 19.06 12.42
N THR A 73 -7.62 18.80 12.02
CA THR A 73 -7.21 18.87 10.61
C THR A 73 -6.37 17.67 10.24
N ILE A 74 -6.43 17.23 8.99
CA ILE A 74 -5.55 16.16 8.50
C ILE A 74 -4.21 16.78 8.15
N ALA A 75 -3.17 16.35 8.84
CA ALA A 75 -1.80 16.78 8.59
C ALA A 75 -1.22 16.07 7.36
N ASN A 76 -1.51 14.77 7.21
CA ASN A 76 -0.99 13.97 6.11
C ASN A 76 -1.86 12.74 5.82
N VAL A 77 -1.97 12.35 4.55
CA VAL A 77 -2.53 11.07 4.11
C VAL A 77 -1.40 10.29 3.47
N HIS A 78 -0.95 9.20 4.11
CA HIS A 78 0.16 8.41 3.59
C HIS A 78 -0.31 7.36 2.60
N SER A 79 -0.85 7.82 1.47
CA SER A 79 -1.35 6.95 0.42
C SER A 79 -0.97 7.48 -0.97
N THR A 80 -0.78 6.56 -1.92
CA THR A 80 -0.68 6.88 -3.35
C THR A 80 -2.04 6.89 -4.04
N PHE A 81 -3.09 6.46 -3.34
CA PHE A 81 -4.45 6.53 -3.85
C PHE A 81 -4.88 7.98 -4.06
N ALA A 82 -5.66 8.20 -5.12
CA ALA A 82 -6.26 9.50 -5.37
C ALA A 82 -7.14 9.88 -4.18
N HIS A 83 -6.93 11.07 -3.65
CA HIS A 83 -7.71 11.57 -2.53
C HIS A 83 -7.98 13.06 -2.65
N SER A 84 -9.09 13.48 -2.08
CA SER A 84 -9.45 14.88 -1.94
C SER A 84 -9.55 15.25 -0.47
N THR A 85 -9.23 16.50 -0.16
CA THR A 85 -9.30 17.03 1.20
C THR A 85 -10.08 18.33 1.17
N VAL A 86 -11.18 18.37 1.91
CA VAL A 86 -11.85 19.61 2.30
C VAL A 86 -11.21 20.03 3.62
N PRO A 87 -10.51 21.18 3.67
CA PRO A 87 -9.82 21.64 4.87
C PRO A 87 -10.73 21.61 6.10
N ASN A 88 -10.20 21.10 7.21
CA ASN A 88 -10.87 21.02 8.52
C ASN A 88 -12.21 20.29 8.51
N SER A 89 -12.46 19.42 7.53
CA SER A 89 -13.76 18.77 7.39
C SER A 89 -13.64 17.32 6.98
N THR A 90 -13.19 17.04 5.75
CA THR A 90 -13.35 15.71 5.17
C THR A 90 -12.16 15.33 4.32
N VAL A 91 -11.70 14.09 4.46
CA VAL A 91 -10.81 13.44 3.51
C VAL A 91 -11.55 12.28 2.85
N THR A 92 -11.53 12.23 1.52
CA THR A 92 -12.06 11.10 0.75
C THR A 92 -10.94 10.45 -0.02
N ILE A 93 -10.71 9.16 0.19
CA ILE A 93 -9.66 8.37 -0.45
C ILE A 93 -10.33 7.33 -1.37
N LYS A 94 -9.91 7.27 -2.64
CA LYS A 94 -10.42 6.32 -3.63
C LYS A 94 -9.50 5.09 -3.71
N ILE A 95 -9.96 3.95 -3.18
CA ILE A 95 -9.17 2.69 -3.12
C ILE A 95 -9.43 1.79 -4.35
N HIS A 96 -10.39 2.15 -5.21
CA HIS A 96 -10.84 1.39 -6.39
C HIS A 96 -11.47 0.05 -5.98
N ASP A 97 -10.92 -1.07 -6.43
CA ASP A 97 -11.57 -2.37 -6.27
C ASP A 97 -10.90 -3.15 -5.14
N LEU A 98 -11.65 -4.02 -4.47
CA LEU A 98 -11.17 -4.95 -3.46
C LEU A 98 -11.56 -6.37 -3.82
N ASN A 99 -10.58 -7.26 -3.75
CA ASN A 99 -10.78 -8.68 -4.00
C ASN A 99 -11.16 -9.42 -2.72
N GLU A 100 -11.75 -10.60 -2.86
CA GLU A 100 -12.02 -11.50 -1.75
C GLU A 100 -10.74 -11.83 -0.98
N ASP A 101 -10.82 -11.88 0.35
CA ASP A 101 -9.70 -12.02 1.31
C ASP A 101 -8.67 -10.88 1.31
N GLU A 102 -8.86 -9.84 0.51
CA GLU A 102 -7.95 -8.71 0.44
C GLU A 102 -8.21 -7.71 1.59
N LYS A 103 -7.13 -7.14 2.14
CA LYS A 103 -7.20 -6.08 3.15
C LYS A 103 -6.43 -4.85 2.69
N ARG A 104 -6.93 -3.67 3.06
CA ARG A 104 -6.33 -2.37 2.76
C ARG A 104 -6.24 -1.56 4.04
N ASN A 105 -5.03 -1.15 4.39
CA ASN A 105 -4.73 -0.37 5.56
C ASN A 105 -4.35 1.05 5.13
N LEU A 106 -5.11 2.03 5.60
CA LEU A 106 -4.83 3.44 5.35
C LEU A 106 -4.20 4.06 6.59
N VAL A 107 -3.09 4.77 6.39
CA VAL A 107 -2.41 5.52 7.46
C VAL A 107 -2.53 7.01 7.16
N PHE A 108 -2.99 7.77 8.15
CA PHE A 108 -3.11 9.23 8.07
C PHE A 108 -2.70 9.84 9.42
N GLU A 109 -2.34 11.12 9.37
CA GLU A 109 -1.93 11.90 10.52
C GLU A 109 -2.98 13.00 10.75
N ILE A 110 -3.47 13.10 11.98
CA ILE A 110 -4.37 14.18 12.41
C ILE A 110 -3.56 15.18 13.23
N HIS A 111 -3.65 16.46 12.89
CA HIS A 111 -3.22 17.53 13.78
C HIS A 111 -4.21 17.68 14.92
N VAL A 112 -3.71 17.47 16.14
CA VAL A 112 -4.49 17.54 17.37
C VAL A 112 -4.19 18.89 18.05
N PRO A 113 -5.16 19.81 18.15
CA PRO A 113 -4.94 21.10 18.79
C PRO A 113 -4.67 20.92 20.29
N ALA A 114 -3.85 21.81 20.85
CA ALA A 114 -3.72 21.97 22.28
C ALA A 114 -5.01 22.58 22.86
N VAL A 115 -5.42 22.10 24.03
CA VAL A 115 -6.58 22.63 24.77
C VAL A 115 -6.12 23.15 26.11
N ASP A 116 -6.80 24.16 26.64
CA ASP A 116 -6.53 24.64 27.99
C ASP A 116 -6.84 23.54 28.99
N GLY A 117 -6.00 23.41 30.04
CA GLY A 117 -6.10 22.38 31.08
C GLY A 117 -7.36 22.44 31.95
N LYS A 118 -8.48 22.98 31.47
CA LYS A 118 -9.79 22.89 32.11
C LYS A 118 -10.70 21.90 31.38
N ASP A 119 -10.39 21.55 30.14
CA ASP A 119 -11.10 20.56 29.34
C ASP A 119 -10.49 19.16 29.53
N GLU A 120 -10.66 18.61 30.73
CA GLU A 120 -10.49 17.17 30.93
C GLU A 120 -11.64 16.44 30.21
N GLN A 121 -11.29 15.66 29.19
CA GLN A 121 -12.23 14.83 28.46
C GLN A 121 -11.64 13.44 28.29
N GLU A 122 -12.18 12.49 29.06
CA GLU A 122 -11.71 11.11 29.08
C GLU A 122 -11.87 10.41 27.71
N CYS A 123 -12.79 10.87 26.86
CA CYS A 123 -12.95 10.34 25.50
C CYS A 123 -13.66 11.36 24.61
N CYS A 124 -12.93 12.01 23.70
CA CYS A 124 -13.48 12.91 22.70
C CYS A 124 -13.44 12.22 21.34
N GLN A 125 -14.60 12.04 20.70
CA GLN A 125 -14.63 11.65 19.29
C GLN A 125 -14.08 12.80 18.45
N ILE A 126 -12.98 12.57 17.74
CA ILE A 126 -12.29 13.56 16.91
C ILE A 126 -12.60 13.41 15.43
N SER A 127 -13.02 12.21 15.01
CA SER A 127 -13.35 11.91 13.62
C SER A 127 -14.27 10.70 13.51
N THR A 128 -14.88 10.51 12.35
CA THR A 128 -15.51 9.25 11.92
C THR A 128 -14.88 8.75 10.63
N ALA A 129 -14.84 7.44 10.45
CA ALA A 129 -14.49 6.80 9.19
C ALA A 129 -15.68 5.97 8.67
N SER A 130 -15.96 6.07 7.37
CA SER A 130 -16.95 5.24 6.69
C SER A 130 -16.46 4.82 5.31
N VAL A 131 -17.04 3.75 4.78
CA VAL A 131 -16.70 3.21 3.46
C VAL A 131 -17.94 3.17 2.58
N LYS A 132 -17.80 3.61 1.34
CA LYS A 132 -18.79 3.40 0.28
C LYS A 132 -18.19 2.54 -0.81
N TYR A 133 -18.99 1.68 -1.41
CA TYR A 133 -18.56 0.82 -2.51
C TYR A 133 -19.74 0.38 -3.36
N ILE A 134 -19.45 -0.11 -4.56
CA ILE A 134 -20.41 -0.77 -5.44
C ILE A 134 -20.22 -2.28 -5.30
N ASP A 135 -21.30 -3.01 -5.01
CA ASP A 135 -21.29 -4.47 -5.08
C ASP A 135 -21.34 -4.90 -6.55
N PRO A 136 -20.32 -5.62 -7.06
CA PRO A 136 -20.28 -6.04 -8.46
C PRO A 136 -21.44 -6.95 -8.86
N SER A 137 -22.02 -7.70 -7.92
CA SER A 137 -23.09 -8.67 -8.22
C SER A 137 -24.45 -7.99 -8.39
N SER A 138 -24.79 -7.05 -7.52
CA SER A 138 -26.06 -6.32 -7.54
C SER A 138 -26.00 -4.99 -8.29
N GLN A 139 -24.80 -4.48 -8.56
CA GLN A 139 -24.55 -3.14 -9.10
C GLN A 139 -25.12 -2.01 -8.23
N GLN A 140 -25.37 -2.28 -6.94
CA GLN A 140 -25.87 -1.31 -5.99
C GLN A 140 -24.74 -0.69 -5.17
N MET A 141 -24.94 0.57 -4.79
CA MET A 141 -24.02 1.27 -3.89
C MET A 141 -24.40 0.99 -2.44
N PHE A 142 -23.40 0.57 -1.67
CA PHE A 142 -23.50 0.34 -0.24
C PHE A 142 -22.68 1.38 0.53
N SER A 143 -23.08 1.63 1.78
CA SER A 143 -22.35 2.49 2.71
C SER A 143 -22.29 1.80 4.05
N SER A 144 -21.11 1.73 4.64
CA SER A 144 -20.95 1.23 6.00
C SER A 144 -21.52 2.22 7.01
N GLU A 145 -21.79 1.73 8.21
CA GLU A 145 -21.91 2.63 9.36
C GLU A 145 -20.59 3.36 9.59
N SER A 146 -20.69 4.53 10.22
CA SER A 146 -19.52 5.34 10.59
C SER A 146 -18.90 4.81 11.88
N THR A 147 -17.59 4.56 11.85
CA THR A 147 -16.81 4.19 13.03
C THR A 147 -16.16 5.42 13.64
N ALA A 148 -16.36 5.65 14.94
CA ALA A 148 -15.78 6.78 15.66
C ALA A 148 -14.28 6.56 15.94
N ILE A 149 -13.49 7.60 15.68
CA ILE A 149 -12.09 7.71 16.12
C ILE A 149 -12.07 8.64 17.32
N THR A 150 -11.55 8.16 18.43
CA THR A 150 -11.57 8.87 19.71
C THR A 150 -10.17 9.21 20.20
N LEU A 151 -10.10 10.27 20.99
CA LEU A 151 -8.90 10.77 21.64
C LEU A 151 -9.17 10.94 23.13
N VAL A 152 -8.30 10.38 23.94
CA VAL A 152 -8.30 10.57 25.39
C VAL A 152 -7.44 11.81 25.72
N ARG A 153 -8.01 12.79 26.43
CA ARG A 153 -7.29 13.97 26.92
C ARG A 153 -7.37 14.01 28.45
N SER A 154 -6.31 13.54 29.10
CA SER A 154 -6.21 13.54 30.56
C SER A 154 -4.95 14.26 31.03
N LYS A 155 -5.06 15.01 32.13
CA LYS A 155 -3.90 15.58 32.84
C LYS A 155 -3.04 14.53 33.53
N ALA A 156 -3.69 13.47 34.01
CA ALA A 156 -3.04 12.37 34.69
C ALA A 156 -3.33 11.08 33.93
N ILE A 157 -2.29 10.46 33.38
CA ILE A 157 -2.41 9.21 32.65
C ILE A 157 -2.46 8.09 33.68
N THR A 158 -3.66 7.58 33.94
CA THR A 158 -3.90 6.46 34.87
C THR A 158 -3.79 5.10 34.19
N ASP A 159 -4.11 5.02 32.90
CA ASP A 159 -3.90 3.84 32.07
C ASP A 159 -2.63 3.98 31.24
N LEU A 160 -1.56 3.31 31.67
CA LEU A 160 -0.28 3.32 30.97
C LEU A 160 -0.34 2.67 29.58
N LYS A 161 -1.36 1.85 29.27
CA LYS A 161 -1.51 1.27 27.93
C LYS A 161 -1.77 2.34 26.86
N LEU A 162 -2.34 3.48 27.25
CA LEU A 162 -2.55 4.62 26.34
C LEU A 162 -1.24 5.26 25.89
N LEU A 163 -0.12 4.99 26.57
CA LEU A 163 1.22 5.43 26.19
C LEU A 163 1.96 4.43 25.30
N GLU A 164 1.45 3.21 25.19
CA GLU A 164 2.06 2.19 24.34
C GLU A 164 1.80 2.52 22.87
N VAL A 165 2.80 2.26 22.03
CA VAL A 165 2.63 2.37 20.59
C VAL A 165 1.68 1.27 20.14
N ASN A 166 0.64 1.63 19.38
CA ASN A 166 -0.26 0.65 18.80
C ASN A 166 0.52 -0.25 17.82
N TYR A 167 0.56 -1.55 18.12
CA TYR A 167 1.35 -2.53 17.37
C TYR A 167 0.93 -2.62 15.89
N ASP A 168 -0.36 -2.73 15.62
CA ASP A 168 -0.88 -2.84 14.25
C ASP A 168 -0.56 -1.59 13.43
N LEU A 169 -0.67 -0.41 14.04
CA LEU A 169 -0.27 0.85 13.41
C LEU A 169 1.24 0.93 13.15
N ASP A 170 2.08 0.41 14.05
CA ASP A 170 3.53 0.34 13.86
C ASP A 170 3.90 -0.53 12.65
N VAL A 171 3.25 -1.70 12.49
CA VAL A 171 3.41 -2.56 11.30
C VAL A 171 3.09 -1.77 10.03
N GLN A 172 1.97 -1.03 10.01
CA GLN A 172 1.56 -0.27 8.83
C GLN A 172 2.45 0.96 8.57
N ARG A 173 2.96 1.62 9.62
CA ARG A 173 3.97 2.68 9.48
C ARG A 173 5.26 2.16 8.84
N ASN A 174 5.74 1.00 9.30
CA ASN A 174 6.90 0.34 8.71
C ASN A 174 6.70 0.01 7.23
N ARG A 175 5.53 -0.54 6.85
CA ARG A 175 5.18 -0.78 5.44
C ARG A 175 5.19 0.52 4.62
N VAL A 176 4.52 1.56 5.10
CA VAL A 176 4.41 2.84 4.40
C VAL A 176 5.78 3.49 4.22
N ASP A 177 6.61 3.47 5.26
CA ASP A 177 7.95 4.04 5.23
C ASP A 177 8.88 3.25 4.31
N ALA A 178 8.75 1.91 4.31
CA ALA A 178 9.45 1.08 3.35
C ALA A 178 9.05 1.47 1.93
N ALA A 179 7.75 1.45 1.58
CA ALA A 179 7.27 1.78 0.25
C ALA A 179 7.76 3.16 -0.24
N LYS A 180 7.72 4.18 0.63
CA LYS A 180 8.26 5.52 0.35
C LYS A 180 9.78 5.49 0.15
N GLY A 181 10.51 4.82 1.05
CA GLY A 181 11.97 4.66 0.96
C GLY A 181 12.40 3.96 -0.32
N MET A 182 11.65 2.96 -0.77
CA MET A 182 11.86 2.30 -2.07
C MET A 182 11.72 3.28 -3.23
N LYS A 183 10.68 4.14 -3.26
CA LYS A 183 10.53 5.19 -4.29
C LYS A 183 11.72 6.15 -4.28
N VAL A 184 12.17 6.58 -3.10
CA VAL A 184 13.33 7.49 -2.97
C VAL A 184 14.62 6.81 -3.45
N ALA A 185 14.83 5.54 -3.10
CA ALA A 185 16.00 4.78 -3.55
C ALA A 185 16.02 4.61 -5.08
N VAL A 186 14.85 4.41 -5.72
CA VAL A 186 14.72 4.40 -7.19
C VAL A 186 15.18 5.72 -7.81
N VAL A 187 14.84 6.87 -7.22
CA VAL A 187 15.27 8.18 -7.72
C VAL A 187 16.80 8.30 -7.71
N PHE A 188 17.46 7.87 -6.63
CA PHE A 188 18.93 7.86 -6.56
C PHE A 188 19.55 6.87 -7.56
N ALA A 189 19.00 5.68 -7.71
CA ALA A 189 19.47 4.69 -8.68
C ALA A 189 19.37 5.21 -10.13
N GLN A 190 18.28 5.91 -10.48
CA GLN A 190 18.12 6.55 -11.79
C GLN A 190 19.14 7.67 -12.05
N GLN A 191 19.70 8.26 -10.98
CA GLN A 191 20.79 9.24 -11.04
C GLN A 191 22.18 8.59 -11.00
N ARG A 192 22.26 7.25 -11.05
CA ARG A 192 23.49 6.46 -10.92
C ARG A 192 24.17 6.59 -9.56
N ASP A 193 23.42 7.00 -8.54
CA ASP A 193 23.90 7.08 -7.16
C ASP A 193 23.42 5.87 -6.35
N MET A 194 24.00 4.71 -6.65
CA MET A 194 23.68 3.47 -5.94
C MET A 194 24.09 3.51 -4.46
N ASN A 195 25.07 4.36 -4.09
CA ASN A 195 25.47 4.53 -2.70
C ASN A 195 24.35 5.18 -1.88
N GLN A 196 23.75 6.26 -2.39
CA GLN A 196 22.61 6.89 -1.73
C GLN A 196 21.36 6.00 -1.77
N ALA A 197 21.10 5.30 -2.87
CA ALA A 197 20.00 4.35 -2.95
C ALA A 197 20.09 3.29 -1.84
N LYS A 198 21.27 2.69 -1.65
CA LYS A 198 21.53 1.73 -0.56
C LYS A 198 21.42 2.36 0.82
N ALA A 199 21.96 3.57 1.01
CA ALA A 199 21.91 4.27 2.30
C ALA A 199 20.45 4.52 2.74
N VAL A 200 19.56 4.87 1.80
CA VAL A 200 18.12 5.01 2.06
C VAL A 200 17.51 3.68 2.53
N LEU A 201 17.75 2.59 1.81
CA LEU A 201 17.21 1.28 2.20
C LEU A 201 17.76 0.80 3.56
N GLN A 202 19.04 1.02 3.83
CA GLN A 202 19.66 0.72 5.12
C GLN A 202 19.06 1.52 6.28
N ALA A 203 18.75 2.80 6.05
CA ALA A 203 18.08 3.63 7.05
C ALA A 203 16.67 3.11 7.38
N ILE A 204 15.91 2.66 6.36
CA ILE A 204 14.61 2.02 6.55
C ILE A 204 14.75 0.71 7.32
N ILE A 205 15.69 -0.17 6.95
CA ILE A 205 15.97 -1.43 7.67
C ILE A 205 16.24 -1.15 9.15
N LYS A 206 17.09 -0.16 9.44
CA LYS A 206 17.40 0.26 10.81
C LYS A 206 16.15 0.75 11.56
N LYS A 207 15.26 1.48 10.89
CA LYS A 207 14.01 1.96 11.48
C LYS A 207 13.07 0.80 11.83
N ILE A 208 12.84 -0.12 10.89
CA ILE A 208 11.96 -1.29 11.08
C ILE A 208 12.51 -2.20 12.18
N THR A 209 13.80 -2.50 12.16
CA THR A 209 14.43 -3.39 13.15
C THR A 209 14.46 -2.81 14.57
N ALA A 210 14.40 -1.49 14.72
CA ALA A 210 14.30 -0.81 16.01
C ALA A 210 12.85 -0.64 16.51
N SER A 211 11.85 -0.96 15.69
CA SER A 211 10.44 -0.78 16.05
C SER A 211 9.89 -1.94 16.88
N ILE A 212 8.77 -1.71 17.55
CA ILE A 212 8.11 -2.73 18.39
C ILE A 212 7.57 -3.90 17.55
N SER A 213 7.24 -3.65 16.28
CA SER A 213 6.74 -4.65 15.33
C SER A 213 7.83 -5.31 14.48
N SER A 214 9.11 -5.13 14.83
CA SER A 214 10.26 -5.75 14.12
C SER A 214 10.16 -7.27 13.95
N GLN A 215 9.42 -7.95 14.84
CA GLN A 215 9.21 -9.40 14.79
C GLN A 215 7.99 -9.84 13.99
N ASP A 216 7.18 -8.90 13.52
CA ASP A 216 6.06 -9.17 12.64
C ASP A 216 6.52 -9.82 11.32
N ASN A 217 5.71 -10.72 10.77
CA ASN A 217 6.06 -11.41 9.53
C ASN A 217 6.26 -10.43 8.36
N LEU A 218 5.41 -9.41 8.24
CA LEU A 218 5.56 -8.40 7.19
C LEU A 218 6.86 -7.61 7.37
N CYS A 219 7.15 -7.18 8.61
CA CYS A 219 8.36 -6.42 8.91
C CYS A 219 9.63 -7.24 8.66
N LYS A 220 9.65 -8.51 9.03
CA LYS A 220 10.75 -9.43 8.74
C LYS A 220 10.98 -9.60 7.24
N SER A 221 9.94 -9.93 6.48
CA SER A 221 10.06 -10.11 5.04
C SER A 221 10.46 -8.81 4.34
N LEU A 222 9.96 -7.65 4.78
CA LEU A 222 10.41 -6.35 4.28
C LEU A 222 11.91 -6.15 4.48
N VAL A 223 12.41 -6.38 5.70
CA VAL A 223 13.84 -6.26 5.99
C VAL A 223 14.66 -7.23 5.14
N GLU A 224 14.18 -8.45 4.95
CA GLU A 224 14.85 -9.46 4.13
C GLU A 224 14.93 -9.03 2.65
N ASP A 225 13.82 -8.57 2.08
CA ASP A 225 13.73 -8.12 0.69
C ASP A 225 14.53 -6.84 0.42
N LEU A 226 14.58 -5.92 1.39
CA LEU A 226 15.43 -4.73 1.33
C LEU A 226 16.93 -5.10 1.37
N ASN A 227 17.33 -6.03 2.24
CA ASN A 227 18.72 -6.52 2.27
C ASN A 227 19.10 -7.23 0.96
N LYS A 228 18.24 -8.13 0.47
CA LYS A 228 18.44 -8.80 -0.83
C LYS A 228 18.58 -7.79 -1.97
N SER A 229 17.78 -6.73 -1.98
CA SER A 229 17.85 -5.68 -3.00
C SER A 229 19.18 -4.92 -2.96
N ILE A 230 19.73 -4.68 -1.76
CA ILE A 230 21.04 -4.05 -1.59
C ILE A 230 22.17 -4.94 -2.12
N GLU A 231 22.11 -6.26 -1.83
CA GLU A 231 23.14 -7.23 -2.19
C GLU A 231 23.09 -7.60 -3.68
N LYS A 232 21.91 -7.96 -4.19
CA LYS A 232 21.72 -8.52 -5.53
C LYS A 232 21.99 -7.52 -6.65
N PHE A 233 21.60 -6.25 -6.46
CA PHE A 233 21.65 -5.24 -7.51
C PHE A 233 22.73 -4.20 -7.29
N GLU A 234 23.78 -4.54 -6.55
CA GLU A 234 24.88 -3.62 -6.23
C GLU A 234 25.46 -2.89 -7.47
N HIS A 235 25.41 -3.54 -8.65
CA HIS A 235 25.91 -2.99 -9.91
C HIS A 235 24.86 -2.98 -11.04
N ASP A 236 23.59 -3.22 -10.75
CA ASP A 236 22.51 -3.27 -11.76
C ASP A 236 21.38 -2.28 -11.42
N GLU A 237 21.59 -1.03 -11.80
CA GLU A 237 20.65 0.08 -11.59
C GLU A 237 19.28 -0.17 -12.25
N GLN A 238 19.27 -0.85 -13.40
CA GLN A 238 18.05 -1.06 -14.17
C GLN A 238 17.17 -2.11 -13.50
N GLN A 239 17.73 -3.27 -13.14
CA GLN A 239 16.98 -4.28 -12.40
C GLN A 239 16.56 -3.76 -11.03
N PHE A 240 17.45 -3.07 -10.31
CA PHE A 240 17.10 -2.41 -9.05
C PHE A 240 15.86 -1.52 -9.23
N THR A 241 15.87 -0.65 -10.23
CA THR A 241 14.75 0.26 -10.51
C THR A 241 13.45 -0.51 -10.79
N CYS A 242 13.52 -1.59 -11.56
CA CYS A 242 12.34 -2.41 -11.88
C CYS A 242 11.75 -3.08 -10.64
N TYR A 243 12.55 -3.82 -9.87
CA TYR A 243 12.07 -4.53 -8.67
C TYR A 243 11.61 -3.57 -7.58
N MET A 244 12.37 -2.52 -7.30
CA MET A 244 12.01 -1.56 -6.26
C MET A 244 10.74 -0.79 -6.59
N THR A 245 10.51 -0.47 -7.87
CA THR A 245 9.25 0.17 -8.30
C THR A 245 8.06 -0.77 -8.15
N ASN A 246 8.21 -2.03 -8.57
CA ASN A 246 7.17 -3.05 -8.41
C ASN A 246 6.80 -3.24 -6.92
N MET A 247 7.79 -3.57 -6.08
CA MET A 247 7.57 -3.77 -4.64
C MET A 247 7.00 -2.53 -3.96
N SER A 248 7.49 -1.33 -4.29
CA SER A 248 6.95 -0.08 -3.73
C SER A 248 5.47 0.09 -4.04
N MET A 249 5.04 -0.18 -5.29
CA MET A 249 3.63 -0.11 -5.67
C MET A 249 2.79 -1.17 -4.98
N GLN A 250 3.30 -2.40 -4.84
CA GLN A 250 2.63 -3.47 -4.11
C GLN A 250 2.42 -3.11 -2.64
N HIS A 251 3.45 -2.58 -1.96
CA HIS A 251 3.30 -2.17 -0.56
C HIS A 251 2.44 -0.93 -0.37
N HIS A 252 2.44 0.03 -1.30
CA HIS A 252 1.55 1.18 -1.23
C HIS A 252 0.08 0.80 -1.41
N SER A 253 -0.19 -0.04 -2.41
CA SER A 253 -1.54 -0.49 -2.73
C SER A 253 -2.01 -1.68 -1.89
N GLU A 254 -1.09 -2.36 -1.20
CA GLU A 254 -1.30 -3.69 -0.58
C GLU A 254 -1.85 -4.74 -1.55
N ARG A 255 -1.60 -4.57 -2.85
CA ARG A 255 -2.00 -5.52 -3.89
C ARG A 255 -0.80 -6.32 -4.34
N GLY A 256 -0.93 -7.64 -4.30
CA GLY A 256 0.06 -8.53 -4.86
C GLY A 256 0.03 -8.45 -6.38
N THR A 257 1.20 -8.54 -6.99
CA THR A 257 1.33 -9.01 -8.37
C THR A 257 1.97 -10.40 -8.32
N TYR A 258 2.08 -11.07 -9.45
CA TYR A 258 2.99 -12.20 -9.50
C TYR A 258 4.40 -11.72 -9.13
N THR A 259 4.95 -12.32 -8.08
CA THR A 259 6.29 -12.06 -7.58
C THR A 259 7.17 -13.23 -7.96
N THR A 260 8.33 -12.90 -8.52
CA THR A 260 9.42 -13.85 -8.68
C THR A 260 9.76 -14.44 -7.32
N PRO A 261 10.19 -15.70 -7.20
CA PRO A 261 10.43 -16.38 -5.92
C PRO A 261 11.53 -15.75 -5.04
N HIS A 262 12.11 -14.62 -5.46
CA HIS A 262 13.18 -13.91 -4.77
C HIS A 262 12.70 -12.93 -3.69
N PHE A 263 11.50 -12.37 -3.84
CA PHE A 263 10.94 -11.35 -2.95
C PHE A 263 9.60 -11.83 -2.39
N THR A 264 9.46 -11.85 -1.07
CA THR A 264 8.36 -12.54 -0.38
C THR A 264 7.49 -11.61 0.48
N SER A 265 7.93 -10.37 0.73
CA SER A 265 7.20 -9.40 1.55
C SER A 265 5.84 -9.03 0.96
N SER A 266 5.71 -9.03 -0.36
CA SER A 266 4.46 -8.79 -1.09
C SER A 266 3.59 -10.05 -1.26
N ASP A 267 4.08 -11.25 -0.95
CA ASP A 267 3.33 -12.49 -1.12
C ASP A 267 2.09 -12.54 -0.22
N GLY A 268 2.15 -11.83 0.91
CA GLY A 268 1.02 -11.64 1.83
C GLY A 268 -0.17 -10.91 1.20
N TYR A 269 0.02 -10.24 0.06
CA TYR A 269 -1.04 -9.57 -0.69
C TYR A 269 -1.67 -10.45 -1.77
N THR A 270 -1.13 -11.64 -2.04
CA THR A 270 -1.70 -12.60 -2.97
C THR A 270 -2.71 -13.48 -2.23
N THR A 271 -3.98 -13.12 -2.36
CA THR A 271 -5.12 -13.73 -1.65
C THR A 271 -5.34 -15.20 -2.02
N GLN A 272 -6.01 -15.94 -1.13
CA GLN A 272 -6.36 -17.33 -1.39
C GLN A 272 -7.35 -17.43 -2.57
N SER A 273 -8.37 -16.55 -2.59
CA SER A 273 -9.28 -16.39 -3.72
C SER A 273 -8.54 -16.19 -5.06
N ASN A 274 -7.52 -15.33 -5.10
CA ASN A 274 -6.71 -15.11 -6.29
C ASN A 274 -5.97 -16.38 -6.71
N ARG A 275 -5.33 -17.10 -5.77
CA ARG A 275 -4.61 -18.36 -6.06
C ARG A 275 -5.55 -19.41 -6.66
N VAL A 276 -6.76 -19.53 -6.13
CA VAL A 276 -7.79 -20.44 -6.67
C VAL A 276 -8.22 -20.01 -8.06
N GLN A 277 -8.58 -18.74 -8.26
CA GLN A 277 -9.01 -18.26 -9.58
C GLN A 277 -7.90 -18.35 -10.62
N ARG A 278 -6.66 -18.04 -10.25
CA ARG A 278 -5.48 -18.18 -11.10
C ARG A 278 -5.33 -19.61 -11.64
N SER A 279 -5.55 -20.63 -10.81
CA SER A 279 -5.42 -22.04 -11.22
C SER A 279 -6.35 -22.42 -12.40
N ASN A 280 -7.45 -21.70 -12.58
CA ASN A 280 -8.36 -21.89 -13.71
C ASN A 280 -7.81 -21.36 -15.05
N PHE A 281 -6.78 -20.50 -15.03
CA PHE A 281 -6.21 -19.84 -16.21
C PHE A 281 -4.82 -20.35 -16.61
N VAL A 282 -4.13 -21.05 -15.72
CA VAL A 282 -2.79 -21.63 -15.99
C VAL A 282 -2.84 -22.70 -17.10
N TYR A 283 -4.01 -23.29 -17.37
CA TYR A 283 -4.21 -24.27 -18.44
C TYR A 283 -4.00 -23.74 -19.87
N PHE A 284 -3.91 -22.43 -20.08
CA PHE A 284 -3.71 -21.84 -21.41
C PHE A 284 -2.24 -21.65 -21.81
N SER A 285 -1.26 -21.88 -20.90
CA SER A 285 0.17 -21.73 -21.22
C SER A 285 0.90 -23.05 -21.53
N ASP A 286 0.29 -24.20 -21.22
CA ASP A 286 0.92 -25.53 -21.35
C ASP A 286 0.29 -26.40 -22.46
N GLN A 287 -0.37 -25.79 -23.46
CA GLN A 287 -0.72 -26.51 -24.69
C GLN A 287 0.42 -26.32 -25.72
N PRO A 288 0.96 -27.41 -26.29
CA PRO A 288 2.10 -27.38 -27.21
C PRO A 288 1.82 -26.62 -28.52
#